data_AF-A0A2Z6MHU5-F1
#
_entry.id   AF-A0A2Z6MHU5-F1
#
_cell.length_a   1.000
_cell.length_b   1.000
_cell.length_c   1.000
_cell.angle_alpha   90.00
_cell.angle_beta   90.00
_cell.angle_gamma   90.00
#
_symmetry.space_group_name_H-M   'P 1'
#
loop_
_entity.id
_entity.type
_entity.pdbx_description
1 polymer ?
#
loop_
_entity_poly.entity_id
_entity_poly.type
_entity_poly.pdbx_seq_one_letter_code
_entity_poly.pdbx_strand_id
1 'polypeptide(L)'
;MDYSSVVLVSLIFQVLGTFITEWDEGKANCDILLSTKESARMYAERLTELAVHLGFDGWLINMEVELDPAQIPNLKEFVDHLSLTMHFSMPGSLVIWYDSVTIDGKLNWQDQLNEYNKPFFDICDGIFVNYTWKEDYPRLSAAVAGDRKFDVYMGIDVFGRNTFGGGQWNANVALDVLRKNDVSAAIFAPGWVYETKQPPDFETAQNSWWGLVEKSWGALRNYKGPLPLYSNFDQGRGYHISVDGNNVSDATWCNISCQGFQPLLELADPRNPIQVSIDLKEASYSGGGNITFKGSLEEQTHFERKIFQGEFLLSELPIHFIYSVKSNGNSSLGLKLVFTSNDVENFSVLLTSQVENHISSKFNKVITAHEHKGSSPVWVINESAITMNGYTLTEIHAVCFRSNSSLSDCKDCTVTSPSDYYALLGHLTIKNSDSKSDFPVCSSWLVDGKYIKWTSGSDGSKTLNVKISWTLKDGNNYLSLKYNIYLVKLLKQAGAGATLEPTKEEYLGVAQVNCFYVSDLEVPSDTSSLKFIIQVCSVDGTIQALDESPYYELEVESP
;
A
#
# COMPACT_ATOMS: atom_id res chain seq x y z
N MET A 1 -7.32 -26.12 6.77
CA MET A 1 -7.15 -24.66 6.82
C MET A 1 -7.96 -24.12 5.67
N ASP A 2 -9.13 -23.59 5.98
CA ASP A 2 -10.02 -23.04 4.98
C ASP A 2 -9.51 -21.63 4.66
N TYR A 3 -8.85 -21.48 3.51
CA TYR A 3 -8.46 -20.18 2.96
C TYR A 3 -9.68 -19.50 2.34
N SER A 4 -10.78 -19.41 3.09
CA SER A 4 -11.85 -18.47 2.80
C SER A 4 -11.31 -17.07 3.10
N SER A 5 -10.52 -16.59 2.15
CA SER A 5 -9.95 -15.25 2.08
C SER A 5 -11.12 -14.28 2.10
N VAL A 6 -11.24 -13.53 3.19
CA VAL A 6 -12.11 -12.37 3.25
C VAL A 6 -11.54 -11.38 2.25
N VAL A 7 -12.17 -11.31 1.08
CA VAL A 7 -11.83 -10.34 0.04
C VAL A 7 -12.11 -8.97 0.61
N LEU A 8 -11.08 -8.23 1.02
CA LEU A 8 -11.20 -6.79 1.27
C LEU A 8 -11.28 -6.06 -0.07
N VAL A 9 -11.62 -4.77 -0.08
CA VAL A 9 -11.38 -3.92 -1.25
C VAL A 9 -9.95 -4.17 -1.70
N SER A 10 -9.75 -4.71 -2.91
CA SER A 10 -8.44 -5.12 -3.36
C SER A 10 -8.18 -4.59 -4.76
N LEU A 11 -6.99 -4.01 -4.92
CA LEU A 11 -6.24 -4.22 -6.15
C LEU A 11 -5.49 -5.53 -5.90
N ILE A 12 -5.89 -6.62 -6.57
CA ILE A 12 -5.19 -7.89 -6.43
C ILE A 12 -3.92 -7.76 -7.28
N PHE A 13 -2.80 -7.45 -6.63
CA PHE A 13 -1.47 -7.54 -7.22
C PHE A 13 -0.81 -8.80 -6.70
N GLN A 14 -0.33 -9.64 -7.61
CA GLN A 14 0.52 -10.77 -7.26
C GLN A 14 1.94 -10.27 -7.01
N VAL A 15 2.56 -10.74 -5.93
CA VAL A 15 3.94 -10.46 -5.55
C VAL A 15 4.74 -11.74 -5.75
N LEU A 16 5.70 -11.71 -6.69
CA LEU A 16 6.54 -12.87 -6.96
C LEU A 16 7.90 -12.72 -6.30
N GLY A 17 8.45 -13.82 -5.78
CA GLY A 17 9.87 -13.94 -5.50
C GLY A 17 10.66 -14.00 -6.81
N THR A 18 11.97 -13.75 -6.75
CA THR A 18 12.87 -13.99 -7.88
C THR A 18 13.86 -15.09 -7.50
N PHE A 19 13.86 -16.18 -8.27
CA PHE A 19 14.90 -17.20 -8.20
C PHE A 19 15.92 -16.89 -9.30
N ILE A 20 17.12 -16.45 -8.90
CA ILE A 20 18.16 -16.03 -9.82
C ILE A 20 19.43 -16.86 -9.64
N THR A 21 20.03 -17.28 -10.76
CA THR A 21 21.37 -17.87 -10.79
C THR A 21 22.25 -17.07 -11.72
N GLU A 22 23.40 -16.62 -11.24
CA GLU A 22 24.35 -15.79 -11.98
C GLU A 22 25.78 -16.24 -11.69
N TRP A 23 26.68 -15.99 -12.66
CA TRP A 23 28.11 -16.22 -12.52
C TRP A 23 28.50 -17.68 -12.26
N ASP A 24 29.79 -17.90 -11.93
CA ASP A 24 30.34 -19.24 -11.69
C ASP A 24 29.66 -19.95 -10.51
N GLU A 25 29.26 -19.22 -9.47
CA GLU A 25 28.54 -19.77 -8.31
C GLU A 25 27.13 -20.23 -8.67
N GLY A 26 26.39 -19.43 -9.46
CA GLY A 26 25.09 -19.83 -9.99
C GLY A 26 25.18 -21.09 -10.83
N LYS A 27 26.22 -21.22 -11.65
CA LYS A 27 26.46 -22.42 -12.45
C LYS A 27 26.73 -23.65 -11.57
N ALA A 28 27.60 -23.53 -10.57
CA ALA A 28 27.86 -24.62 -9.62
C ALA A 28 26.60 -25.05 -8.86
N ASN A 29 25.73 -24.09 -8.50
CA ASN A 29 24.44 -24.38 -7.89
C ASN A 29 23.49 -25.12 -8.85
N CYS A 30 23.49 -24.75 -10.14
CA CYS A 30 22.73 -25.45 -11.16
C CYS A 30 23.21 -26.89 -11.37
N ASP A 31 24.52 -27.15 -11.26
CA ASP A 31 25.07 -28.51 -11.33
C ASP A 31 24.50 -29.43 -10.26
N ILE A 32 24.20 -28.90 -9.07
CA ILE A 32 23.57 -29.64 -7.97
C ILE A 32 22.06 -29.74 -8.18
N LEU A 33 21.40 -28.61 -8.42
CA LEU A 33 19.95 -28.52 -8.57
C LEU A 33 19.44 -29.38 -9.73
N LEU A 34 20.14 -29.35 -10.87
CA LEU A 34 19.77 -30.02 -12.11
C LEU A 34 20.50 -31.35 -12.30
N SER A 35 21.18 -31.87 -11.27
CA SER A 35 21.91 -33.15 -11.33
C SER A 35 21.02 -34.34 -11.67
N THR A 36 19.81 -34.37 -11.10
CA THR A 36 18.79 -35.38 -11.39
C THR A 36 17.39 -34.76 -11.40
N LYS A 37 16.43 -35.51 -11.95
CA LYS A 37 15.01 -35.16 -11.93
C LYS A 37 14.48 -34.98 -10.50
N GLU A 38 14.93 -35.84 -9.57
CA GLU A 38 14.54 -35.80 -8.16
C GLU A 38 15.11 -34.57 -7.44
N SER A 39 16.35 -34.20 -7.74
CA SER A 39 16.96 -32.97 -7.21
C SER A 39 16.16 -31.75 -7.67
N ALA A 40 15.88 -31.65 -8.98
CA ALA A 40 15.08 -30.59 -9.57
C ALA A 40 13.70 -30.45 -8.89
N ARG A 41 12.97 -31.56 -8.73
CA ARG A 41 11.67 -31.55 -8.03
C ARG A 41 11.77 -31.12 -6.57
N MET A 42 12.79 -31.60 -5.86
CA MET A 42 12.99 -31.22 -4.45
C MET A 42 13.19 -29.72 -4.29
N TYR A 43 14.02 -29.08 -5.13
CA TYR A 43 14.19 -27.63 -5.09
C TYR A 43 12.90 -26.88 -5.45
N ALA A 44 12.15 -27.33 -6.46
CA ALA A 44 10.85 -26.77 -6.79
C ALA A 44 9.86 -26.83 -5.60
N GLU A 45 9.79 -27.98 -4.91
CA GLU A 45 8.96 -28.15 -3.72
C GLU A 45 9.37 -27.20 -2.59
N ARG A 46 10.68 -26.98 -2.37
CA ARG A 46 11.16 -26.02 -1.36
C ARG A 46 10.79 -24.58 -1.70
N LEU A 47 10.82 -24.21 -2.97
CA LEU A 47 10.37 -22.87 -3.40
C LEU A 47 8.86 -22.70 -3.22
N THR A 48 8.07 -23.74 -3.46
CA THR A 48 6.63 -23.75 -3.18
C THR A 48 6.35 -23.62 -1.69
N GLU A 49 7.03 -24.42 -0.85
CA GLU A 49 6.91 -24.32 0.61
C GLU A 49 7.25 -22.91 1.11
N LEU A 50 8.30 -22.28 0.56
CA LEU A 50 8.72 -20.94 0.94
C LEU A 50 7.68 -19.87 0.56
N ALA A 51 7.13 -19.93 -0.65
CA ALA A 51 6.08 -19.03 -1.12
C ALA A 51 4.82 -19.13 -0.27
N VAL A 52 4.37 -20.35 0.03
CA VAL A 52 3.19 -20.61 0.87
C VAL A 52 3.42 -20.14 2.31
N HIS A 53 4.61 -20.40 2.87
CA HIS A 53 4.90 -20.05 4.26
C HIS A 53 5.05 -18.53 4.47
N LEU A 54 5.67 -17.84 3.52
CA LEU A 54 5.90 -16.39 3.59
C LEU A 54 4.74 -15.56 3.00
N GLY A 55 3.82 -16.20 2.26
CA GLY A 55 2.60 -15.59 1.75
C GLY A 55 2.80 -14.70 0.52
N PHE A 56 3.61 -15.13 -0.44
CA PHE A 56 3.75 -14.47 -1.76
C PHE A 56 3.39 -15.42 -2.91
N ASP A 57 3.09 -14.86 -4.07
CA ASP A 57 2.23 -15.45 -5.10
C ASP A 57 2.96 -16.27 -6.18
N GLY A 58 4.23 -16.60 -5.96
CA GLY A 58 5.03 -17.43 -6.87
C GLY A 58 6.36 -16.83 -7.26
N TRP A 59 6.84 -17.11 -8.47
CA TRP A 59 8.26 -16.95 -8.82
C TRP A 59 8.52 -16.45 -10.23
N LEU A 60 9.40 -15.46 -10.35
CA LEU A 60 10.17 -15.20 -11.57
C LEU A 60 11.43 -16.08 -11.54
N ILE A 61 11.60 -16.92 -12.55
CA ILE A 61 12.77 -17.80 -12.72
C ILE A 61 13.73 -17.15 -13.70
N ASN A 62 14.87 -16.67 -13.21
CA ASN A 62 15.91 -16.05 -14.03
C ASN A 62 17.23 -16.84 -13.96
N MET A 63 17.53 -17.60 -15.01
CA MET A 63 18.74 -18.43 -15.07
C MET A 63 19.78 -17.75 -15.95
N GLU A 64 20.68 -16.95 -15.41
CA GLU A 64 21.69 -16.18 -16.15
C GLU A 64 23.04 -16.92 -16.23
N VAL A 65 22.99 -18.21 -16.55
CA VAL A 65 24.17 -19.10 -16.64
C VAL A 65 24.08 -20.06 -17.82
N GLU A 66 25.22 -20.45 -18.39
CA GLU A 66 25.26 -21.51 -19.39
C GLU A 66 25.22 -22.90 -18.72
N LEU A 67 24.35 -23.77 -19.23
CA LEU A 67 24.12 -25.12 -18.74
C LEU A 67 24.63 -26.19 -19.71
N ASP A 68 24.96 -27.37 -19.17
CA ASP A 68 25.16 -28.55 -20.01
C ASP A 68 23.82 -28.94 -20.66
N PRO A 69 23.76 -29.21 -21.98
CA PRO A 69 22.56 -29.72 -22.64
C PRO A 69 21.91 -30.92 -21.94
N ALA A 70 22.70 -31.75 -21.23
CA ALA A 70 22.19 -32.87 -20.44
C ALA A 70 21.34 -32.44 -19.23
N GLN A 71 21.46 -31.19 -18.76
CA GLN A 71 20.68 -30.63 -17.66
C GLN A 71 19.33 -30.07 -18.11
N ILE A 72 19.15 -29.78 -19.40
CA ILE A 72 17.91 -29.17 -19.91
C ILE A 72 16.64 -29.98 -19.62
N PRO A 73 16.63 -31.32 -19.72
CA PRO A 73 15.46 -32.10 -19.31
C PRO A 73 15.09 -31.90 -17.83
N ASN A 74 16.09 -31.80 -16.95
CA ASN A 74 15.86 -31.56 -15.52
C ASN A 74 15.44 -30.11 -15.24
N LEU A 75 15.90 -29.15 -16.06
CA LEU A 75 15.45 -27.75 -15.96
C LEU A 75 13.97 -27.61 -16.35
N LYS A 76 13.57 -28.27 -17.44
CA LYS A 76 12.16 -28.34 -17.83
C LYS A 76 11.32 -28.99 -16.74
N GLU A 77 11.81 -30.08 -16.15
CA GLU A 77 11.15 -30.70 -15.00
C GLU A 77 11.02 -29.75 -13.81
N PHE A 78 12.08 -29.01 -13.48
CA PHE A 78 12.06 -28.04 -12.38
C PHE A 78 10.96 -26.99 -12.58
N VAL A 79 10.90 -26.38 -13.77
CA VAL A 79 9.93 -25.32 -14.09
C VAL A 79 8.49 -25.87 -14.12
N ASP A 80 8.27 -27.02 -14.75
CA ASP A 80 6.95 -27.66 -14.82
C ASP A 80 6.45 -28.06 -13.43
N HIS A 81 7.29 -28.75 -12.64
CA HIS A 81 6.94 -29.20 -11.29
C HIS A 81 6.73 -28.02 -10.33
N LEU A 82 7.52 -26.96 -10.44
CA LEU A 82 7.30 -25.73 -9.66
C LEU A 82 5.94 -25.12 -10.00
N SER A 83 5.62 -24.97 -11.28
CA SER A 83 4.33 -24.42 -11.73
C SER A 83 3.15 -25.25 -11.21
N LEU A 84 3.23 -26.58 -11.32
CA LEU A 84 2.19 -27.48 -10.83
C LEU A 84 2.03 -27.43 -9.30
N THR A 85 3.13 -27.44 -8.56
CA THR A 85 3.08 -27.44 -7.08
C THR A 85 2.65 -26.10 -6.51
N MET A 86 3.05 -24.99 -7.15
CA MET A 86 2.57 -23.64 -6.83
C MET A 86 1.06 -23.55 -7.01
N HIS A 87 0.52 -23.91 -8.18
CA HIS A 87 -0.92 -23.87 -8.43
C HIS A 87 -1.72 -24.78 -7.51
N PHE A 88 -1.18 -25.96 -7.17
CA PHE A 88 -1.82 -26.87 -6.23
C PHE A 88 -1.91 -26.28 -4.83
N SER A 89 -0.84 -25.64 -4.36
CA SER A 89 -0.74 -25.13 -2.98
C SER A 89 -1.38 -23.75 -2.82
N MET A 90 -1.36 -22.94 -3.89
CA MET A 90 -1.83 -21.57 -3.95
C MET A 90 -2.52 -21.32 -5.29
N PRO A 91 -3.85 -21.53 -5.37
CA PRO A 91 -4.62 -21.25 -6.59
C PRO A 91 -4.46 -19.79 -7.04
N GLY A 92 -4.14 -19.59 -8.31
CA GLY A 92 -3.86 -18.26 -8.86
C GLY A 92 -2.45 -17.75 -8.58
N SER A 93 -1.51 -18.60 -8.14
CA SER A 93 -0.07 -18.28 -8.18
C SER A 93 0.44 -18.16 -9.63
N LEU A 94 1.64 -17.60 -9.81
CA LEU A 94 2.31 -17.50 -11.10
C LEU A 94 3.77 -17.97 -11.03
N VAL A 95 4.19 -18.68 -12.05
CA VAL A 95 5.59 -18.97 -12.36
C VAL A 95 5.92 -18.40 -13.74
N ILE A 96 6.84 -17.44 -13.77
CA ILE A 96 7.23 -16.73 -14.99
C ILE A 96 8.68 -17.08 -15.32
N TRP A 97 8.93 -17.50 -16.56
CA TRP A 97 10.26 -17.75 -17.08
C TRP A 97 10.89 -16.47 -17.61
N TYR A 98 12.15 -16.16 -17.29
CA TYR A 98 12.90 -15.09 -17.96
C TYR A 98 13.58 -15.63 -19.22
N ASP A 99 13.58 -14.87 -20.31
CA ASP A 99 14.21 -15.21 -21.59
C ASP A 99 15.74 -15.26 -21.50
N SER A 100 16.29 -16.31 -20.88
CA SER A 100 17.74 -16.48 -20.66
C SER A 100 18.31 -17.75 -21.29
N VAL A 101 18.21 -18.89 -20.61
CA VAL A 101 18.72 -20.18 -21.10
C VAL A 101 17.79 -20.76 -22.14
N THR A 102 18.35 -21.11 -23.29
CA THR A 102 17.64 -21.78 -24.38
C THR A 102 17.57 -23.29 -24.16
N ILE A 103 16.74 -23.97 -24.96
CA ILE A 103 16.69 -25.45 -24.98
C ILE A 103 18.02 -26.14 -25.32
N ASP A 104 19.01 -25.39 -25.81
CA ASP A 104 20.35 -25.89 -26.12
C ASP A 104 21.34 -25.72 -24.95
N GLY A 105 20.88 -25.26 -23.77
CA GLY A 105 21.75 -24.98 -22.62
C GLY A 105 22.48 -23.64 -22.69
N LYS A 106 22.35 -22.90 -23.80
CA LYS A 106 23.04 -21.63 -23.99
C LYS A 106 22.30 -20.50 -23.29
N LEU A 107 23.03 -19.71 -22.50
CA LEU A 107 22.59 -18.39 -22.07
C LEU A 107 22.59 -17.47 -23.29
N ASN A 108 21.41 -17.22 -23.86
CA ASN A 108 21.25 -16.45 -25.08
C ASN A 108 19.84 -15.86 -25.12
N TRP A 109 19.70 -14.62 -24.65
CA TRP A 109 18.45 -13.87 -24.69
C TRP A 109 17.96 -13.76 -26.14
N GLN A 110 16.76 -14.25 -26.42
CA GLN A 110 16.21 -14.26 -27.77
C GLN A 110 15.56 -12.93 -28.14
N ASP A 111 15.23 -12.11 -27.15
CA ASP A 111 14.49 -10.86 -27.27
C ASP A 111 13.07 -11.03 -27.85
N GLN A 112 12.62 -12.27 -28.00
CA GLN A 112 11.30 -12.65 -28.49
C GLN A 112 10.96 -14.06 -28.05
N LEU A 113 9.67 -14.40 -28.04
CA LEU A 113 9.24 -15.78 -27.89
C LEU A 113 9.44 -16.51 -29.23
N ASN A 114 10.23 -17.58 -29.24
CA ASN A 114 10.53 -18.40 -30.42
C ASN A 114 10.79 -19.86 -30.04
N GLU A 115 11.19 -20.68 -31.00
CA GLU A 115 11.43 -22.12 -30.78
C GLU A 115 12.48 -22.45 -29.70
N TYR A 116 13.39 -21.54 -29.39
CA TYR A 116 14.48 -21.76 -28.43
C TYR A 116 14.07 -21.58 -26.97
N ASN A 117 13.01 -20.80 -26.69
CA ASN A 117 12.52 -20.54 -25.33
C ASN A 117 11.04 -20.95 -25.14
N LYS A 118 10.27 -21.16 -26.23
CA LYS A 118 8.87 -21.59 -26.18
C LYS A 118 8.64 -22.86 -25.34
N PRO A 119 9.52 -23.87 -25.36
CA PRO A 119 9.31 -25.04 -24.50
C PRO A 119 9.31 -24.75 -23.00
N PHE A 120 9.90 -23.64 -22.53
CA PHE A 120 9.77 -23.19 -21.13
C PHE A 120 8.48 -22.40 -20.91
N PHE A 121 8.11 -21.53 -21.86
CA PHE A 121 6.83 -20.81 -21.85
C PHE A 121 5.62 -21.75 -21.79
N ASP A 122 5.67 -22.88 -22.51
CA ASP A 122 4.56 -23.83 -22.60
C ASP A 122 4.28 -24.59 -21.29
N ILE A 123 5.24 -24.62 -20.36
CA ILE A 123 5.18 -25.39 -19.10
C ILE A 123 5.07 -24.50 -17.85
N CYS A 124 4.92 -23.18 -18.03
CA CYS A 124 4.69 -22.22 -16.95
C CYS A 124 3.70 -21.13 -17.39
N ASP A 125 3.47 -20.13 -16.55
CA ASP A 125 2.37 -19.17 -16.73
C ASP A 125 2.69 -18.04 -17.71
N GLY A 126 3.96 -17.78 -17.98
CA GLY A 126 4.35 -16.80 -18.96
C GLY A 126 5.84 -16.63 -19.11
N ILE A 127 6.22 -15.70 -20.00
CA ILE A 127 7.62 -15.39 -20.26
C ILE A 127 7.87 -13.89 -20.14
N PHE A 128 8.86 -13.52 -19.33
CA PHE A 128 9.48 -12.20 -19.33
C PHE A 128 10.56 -12.21 -20.41
N VAL A 129 10.26 -11.62 -21.55
CA VAL A 129 11.19 -11.48 -22.69
C VAL A 129 12.20 -10.36 -22.42
N ASN A 130 13.47 -10.61 -22.73
CA ASN A 130 14.56 -9.65 -22.52
C ASN A 130 14.31 -8.32 -23.25
N TYR A 131 14.90 -7.23 -22.74
CA TYR A 131 14.52 -5.86 -23.09
C TYR A 131 15.19 -5.28 -24.35
N THR A 132 16.04 -6.02 -25.07
CA THR A 132 16.76 -5.56 -26.28
C THR A 132 16.05 -5.88 -27.61
N TRP A 133 14.74 -6.06 -27.56
CA TRP A 133 13.89 -6.40 -28.71
C TRP A 133 13.74 -5.30 -29.75
N LYS A 134 13.31 -5.69 -30.96
CA LYS A 134 13.09 -4.81 -32.13
C LYS A 134 11.60 -4.63 -32.42
N GLU A 135 11.25 -3.61 -33.19
CA GLU A 135 9.86 -3.20 -33.44
C GLU A 135 8.92 -4.35 -33.86
N ASP A 136 9.38 -5.29 -34.69
CA ASP A 136 8.58 -6.42 -35.15
C ASP A 136 8.47 -7.59 -34.15
N TYR A 137 9.36 -7.66 -33.15
CA TYR A 137 9.47 -8.81 -32.25
C TYR A 137 8.22 -9.03 -31.38
N PRO A 138 7.56 -8.00 -30.81
CA PRO A 138 6.28 -8.17 -30.13
C PRO A 138 5.23 -8.89 -30.99
N ARG A 139 5.10 -8.50 -32.26
CA ARG A 139 4.16 -9.13 -33.21
C ARG A 139 4.52 -10.58 -33.50
N LEU A 140 5.81 -10.87 -33.67
CA LEU A 140 6.31 -12.22 -33.90
C LEU A 140 6.07 -13.12 -32.67
N SER A 141 6.37 -12.62 -31.47
CA SER A 141 6.10 -13.31 -30.21
C SER A 141 4.61 -13.60 -30.03
N ALA A 142 3.73 -12.63 -30.31
CA ALA A 142 2.28 -12.82 -30.24
C ALA A 142 1.81 -13.93 -31.19
N ALA A 143 2.36 -13.98 -32.40
CA ALA A 143 2.04 -15.03 -33.38
C ALA A 143 2.49 -16.43 -32.91
N VAL A 144 3.64 -16.53 -32.23
CA VAL A 144 4.14 -17.79 -31.65
C VAL A 144 3.33 -18.21 -30.41
N ALA A 145 2.89 -17.26 -29.59
CA ALA A 145 2.10 -17.50 -28.38
C ALA A 145 0.65 -17.88 -28.66
N GLY A 146 0.08 -17.41 -29.78
CA GLY A 146 -1.33 -17.64 -30.12
C GLY A 146 -2.26 -17.01 -29.09
N ASP A 147 -3.15 -17.82 -28.51
CA ASP A 147 -4.13 -17.34 -27.52
C ASP A 147 -3.45 -16.86 -26.22
N ARG A 148 -2.23 -17.32 -25.94
CA ARG A 148 -1.43 -16.91 -24.78
C ARG A 148 -0.60 -15.63 -25.01
N LYS A 149 -0.92 -14.81 -26.01
CA LYS A 149 -0.15 -13.60 -26.35
C LYS A 149 0.00 -12.59 -25.20
N PHE A 150 -0.94 -12.56 -24.25
CA PHE A 150 -0.85 -11.72 -23.06
C PHE A 150 0.00 -12.32 -21.92
N ASP A 151 0.42 -13.59 -22.05
CA ASP A 151 1.38 -14.23 -21.15
C ASP A 151 2.83 -13.96 -21.60
N VAL A 152 3.01 -13.21 -22.70
CA VAL A 152 4.30 -12.70 -23.17
C VAL A 152 4.48 -11.29 -22.65
N TYR A 153 5.39 -11.11 -21.70
CA TYR A 153 5.73 -9.83 -21.10
C TYR A 153 7.02 -9.29 -21.71
N MET A 154 6.90 -8.35 -22.65
CA MET A 154 8.07 -7.78 -23.33
C MET A 154 8.77 -6.77 -22.42
N GLY A 155 10.06 -6.99 -22.15
CA GLY A 155 10.85 -6.21 -21.21
C GLY A 155 11.11 -4.77 -21.64
N ILE A 156 11.04 -3.84 -20.68
CA ILE A 156 11.40 -2.43 -20.85
C ILE A 156 12.36 -2.07 -19.72
N ASP A 157 13.65 -1.88 -20.02
CA ASP A 157 14.60 -1.42 -19.03
C ASP A 157 14.51 0.09 -18.84
N VAL A 158 13.96 0.53 -17.70
CA VAL A 158 13.74 1.95 -17.42
C VAL A 158 15.06 2.73 -17.30
N PHE A 159 16.20 2.08 -17.02
CA PHE A 159 17.50 2.76 -17.09
C PHE A 159 17.94 3.10 -18.53
N GLY A 160 17.34 2.45 -19.54
CA GLY A 160 17.60 2.74 -20.95
C GLY A 160 18.77 1.95 -21.54
N ARG A 161 19.22 0.84 -20.93
CA ARG A 161 20.36 0.07 -21.43
C ARG A 161 19.93 -0.77 -22.65
N ASN A 162 20.09 -0.21 -23.84
CA ASN A 162 19.76 -0.83 -25.13
C ASN A 162 18.29 -1.23 -25.30
N THR A 163 17.39 -0.74 -24.45
CA THR A 163 15.96 -1.06 -24.55
C THR A 163 15.31 -0.32 -25.72
N PHE A 164 14.28 -0.93 -26.31
CA PHE A 164 13.49 -0.27 -27.33
C PHE A 164 12.88 1.04 -26.79
N GLY A 165 12.93 2.12 -27.57
CA GLY A 165 12.46 3.45 -27.15
C GLY A 165 13.38 4.19 -26.17
N GLY A 166 14.42 3.54 -25.63
CA GLY A 166 15.46 4.18 -24.81
C GLY A 166 15.16 4.32 -23.32
N GLY A 167 14.05 3.76 -22.82
CA GLY A 167 13.71 3.75 -21.39
C GLY A 167 13.51 5.16 -20.81
N GLN A 168 13.76 5.35 -19.52
CA GLN A 168 13.72 6.63 -18.81
C GLN A 168 12.38 7.35 -19.04
N TRP A 169 12.41 8.63 -19.40
CA TRP A 169 11.24 9.43 -19.77
C TRP A 169 10.60 9.04 -21.12
N ASN A 170 11.20 8.10 -21.86
CA ASN A 170 10.70 7.58 -23.14
C ASN A 170 10.17 6.13 -23.02
N ALA A 171 10.01 5.59 -21.80
CA ALA A 171 9.48 4.23 -21.60
C ALA A 171 8.11 4.01 -22.27
N ASN A 172 7.32 5.07 -22.40
CA ASN A 172 6.02 5.07 -23.07
C ASN A 172 6.10 4.72 -24.57
N VAL A 173 7.23 4.99 -25.24
CA VAL A 173 7.44 4.63 -26.65
C VAL A 173 7.41 3.10 -26.84
N ALA A 174 8.03 2.36 -25.93
CA ALA A 174 7.95 0.91 -25.93
C ALA A 174 6.52 0.44 -25.62
N LEU A 175 5.89 0.99 -24.59
CA LEU A 175 4.50 0.66 -24.21
C LEU A 175 3.52 0.85 -25.39
N ASP A 176 3.61 1.93 -26.15
CA ASP A 176 2.72 2.16 -27.30
C ASP A 176 2.86 1.06 -28.37
N VAL A 177 4.09 0.58 -28.63
CA VAL A 177 4.35 -0.51 -29.57
C VAL A 177 3.80 -1.84 -29.04
N LEU A 178 4.02 -2.14 -27.76
CA LEU A 178 3.53 -3.38 -27.15
C LEU A 178 1.99 -3.44 -27.15
N ARG A 179 1.34 -2.33 -26.78
CA ARG A 179 -0.12 -2.21 -26.77
C ARG A 179 -0.72 -2.41 -28.16
N LYS A 180 -0.09 -1.86 -29.19
CA LYS A 180 -0.51 -2.02 -30.59
C LYS A 180 -0.45 -3.47 -31.08
N ASN A 181 0.43 -4.28 -30.51
CA ASN A 181 0.65 -5.67 -30.92
C ASN A 181 -0.04 -6.71 -30.00
N ASP A 182 -0.91 -6.28 -29.09
CA ASP A 182 -1.65 -7.14 -28.16
C ASP A 182 -0.75 -8.10 -27.34
N VAL A 183 0.37 -7.60 -26.82
CA VAL A 183 1.21 -8.33 -25.85
C VAL A 183 1.32 -7.54 -24.55
N SER A 184 1.77 -8.22 -23.49
CA SER A 184 2.00 -7.59 -22.19
C SER A 184 3.37 -6.91 -22.12
N ALA A 185 3.55 -6.04 -21.13
CA ALA A 185 4.80 -5.33 -20.85
C ALA A 185 5.39 -5.75 -19.50
N ALA A 186 6.70 -5.89 -19.43
CA ALA A 186 7.44 -6.03 -18.17
C ALA A 186 8.34 -4.81 -17.95
N ILE A 187 8.01 -3.99 -16.96
CA ILE A 187 8.77 -2.78 -16.62
C ILE A 187 9.92 -3.17 -15.67
N PHE A 188 11.14 -3.19 -16.21
CA PHE A 188 12.35 -3.51 -15.45
C PHE A 188 12.97 -2.26 -14.82
N ALA A 189 13.29 -2.35 -13.53
CA ALA A 189 13.97 -1.31 -12.76
C ALA A 189 13.31 0.09 -12.78
N PRO A 190 11.98 0.22 -12.50
CA PRO A 190 11.33 1.53 -12.39
C PRO A 190 11.87 2.39 -11.23
N GLY A 191 12.66 1.81 -10.33
CA GLY A 191 13.42 2.51 -9.29
C GLY A 191 14.37 3.58 -9.82
N TRP A 192 14.67 3.58 -11.14
CA TRP A 192 15.41 4.62 -11.84
C TRP A 192 15.04 6.05 -11.42
N VAL A 193 13.75 6.36 -11.27
CA VAL A 193 13.27 7.69 -10.89
C VAL A 193 13.88 8.14 -9.55
N TYR A 194 13.84 7.25 -8.55
CA TYR A 194 14.38 7.48 -7.22
C TYR A 194 15.90 7.47 -7.21
N GLU A 195 16.50 6.42 -7.79
CA GLU A 195 17.94 6.17 -7.74
C GLU A 195 18.76 7.24 -8.47
N THR A 196 18.21 7.81 -9.55
CA THR A 196 18.86 8.88 -10.30
C THR A 196 18.45 10.29 -9.87
N LYS A 197 17.61 10.41 -8.82
CA LYS A 197 17.17 11.68 -8.24
C LYS A 197 16.59 12.63 -9.28
N GLN A 198 15.66 12.12 -10.08
CA GLN A 198 15.04 12.93 -11.14
C GLN A 198 14.42 14.22 -10.56
N PRO A 199 14.63 15.37 -11.21
CA PRO A 199 14.11 16.65 -10.72
C PRO A 199 12.59 16.77 -10.92
N PRO A 200 11.93 17.73 -10.23
CA PRO A 200 12.47 18.59 -9.17
C PRO A 200 12.64 17.88 -7.82
N ASP A 201 11.86 16.83 -7.59
CA ASP A 201 11.83 15.98 -6.41
C ASP A 201 11.26 14.61 -6.80
N PHE A 202 11.43 13.62 -5.91
CA PHE A 202 11.02 12.25 -6.19
C PHE A 202 9.52 12.14 -6.41
N GLU A 203 8.69 12.79 -5.60
CA GLU A 203 7.22 12.69 -5.67
C GLU A 203 6.70 13.19 -7.02
N THR A 204 7.17 14.36 -7.45
CA THR A 204 6.79 14.98 -8.73
C THR A 204 7.29 14.15 -9.91
N ALA A 205 8.54 13.68 -9.85
CA ALA A 205 9.11 12.87 -10.91
C ALA A 205 8.43 11.50 -11.01
N GLN A 206 8.15 10.85 -9.89
CA GLN A 206 7.45 9.56 -9.81
C GLN A 206 6.05 9.65 -10.40
N ASN A 207 5.28 10.66 -10.00
CA ASN A 207 3.93 10.89 -10.55
C ASN A 207 3.98 11.22 -12.04
N SER A 208 4.97 12.00 -12.49
CA SER A 208 5.17 12.30 -13.90
C SER A 208 5.46 11.05 -14.71
N TRP A 209 6.34 10.18 -14.20
CA TRP A 209 6.76 8.97 -14.89
C TRP A 209 5.60 7.95 -15.00
N TRP A 210 4.89 7.69 -13.91
CA TRP A 210 3.69 6.84 -13.94
C TRP A 210 2.56 7.46 -14.75
N GLY A 211 2.45 8.79 -14.81
CA GLY A 211 1.52 9.49 -15.69
C GLY A 211 1.83 9.29 -17.18
N LEU A 212 3.09 9.07 -17.55
CA LEU A 212 3.46 8.69 -18.93
C LEU A 212 3.03 7.25 -19.23
N VAL A 213 3.25 6.33 -18.28
CA VAL A 213 2.78 4.94 -18.39
C VAL A 213 1.26 4.89 -18.53
N GLU A 214 0.53 5.63 -17.69
CA GLU A 214 -0.93 5.69 -17.71
C GLU A 214 -1.50 6.24 -19.03
N LYS A 215 -0.85 7.23 -19.64
CA LYS A 215 -1.27 7.75 -20.96
C LYS A 215 -1.17 6.69 -22.05
N SER A 216 -0.12 5.87 -22.02
CA SER A 216 0.11 4.84 -23.04
C SER A 216 -0.64 3.54 -22.75
N TRP A 217 -0.80 3.15 -21.48
CA TRP A 217 -1.33 1.85 -21.08
C TRP A 217 -2.75 1.90 -20.49
N GLY A 218 -3.21 3.07 -20.04
CA GLY A 218 -4.49 3.28 -19.38
C GLY A 218 -4.39 3.33 -17.86
N ALA A 219 -5.48 3.76 -17.21
CA ALA A 219 -5.58 3.82 -15.75
C ALA A 219 -5.72 2.42 -15.15
N LEU A 220 -4.78 2.06 -14.26
CA LEU A 220 -4.74 0.74 -13.60
C LEU A 220 -5.48 0.71 -12.25
N ARG A 221 -5.96 1.86 -11.76
CA ARG A 221 -6.48 2.02 -10.39
C ARG A 221 -8.00 2.07 -10.37
N ASN A 222 -8.64 0.90 -10.39
CA ASN A 222 -10.09 0.73 -10.18
C ASN A 222 -10.32 -0.15 -8.95
N TYR A 223 -10.81 0.45 -7.86
CA TYR A 223 -11.00 -0.25 -6.58
C TYR A 223 -12.29 -1.07 -6.58
N LYS A 224 -12.16 -2.39 -6.35
CA LYS A 224 -13.30 -3.30 -6.29
C LYS A 224 -13.25 -4.12 -5.00
N GLY A 225 -14.42 -4.47 -4.47
CA GLY A 225 -14.56 -5.35 -3.31
C GLY A 225 -15.59 -4.86 -2.30
N PRO A 226 -15.80 -5.61 -1.21
CA PRO A 226 -16.77 -5.26 -0.19
C PRO A 226 -16.24 -4.14 0.71
N LEU A 227 -17.17 -3.38 1.27
CA LEU A 227 -16.90 -2.42 2.34
C LEU A 227 -16.55 -3.15 3.65
N PRO A 228 -15.74 -2.56 4.55
CA PRO A 228 -15.31 -1.16 4.55
C PRO A 228 -14.12 -0.83 3.64
N LEU A 229 -14.08 0.42 3.17
CA LEU A 229 -12.91 1.06 2.58
C LEU A 229 -12.37 2.09 3.57
N TYR A 230 -11.09 2.01 3.92
CA TYR A 230 -10.40 3.00 4.75
C TYR A 230 -9.13 3.48 4.07
N SER A 231 -8.94 4.79 4.01
CA SER A 231 -7.69 5.41 3.57
C SER A 231 -7.32 6.56 4.49
N ASN A 232 -6.08 6.55 4.98
CA ASN A 232 -5.40 7.71 5.55
C ASN A 232 -4.33 8.27 4.60
N PHE A 233 -4.30 7.79 3.35
CA PHE A 233 -3.39 8.25 2.29
C PHE A 233 -1.90 8.03 2.59
N ASP A 234 -1.56 7.17 3.55
CA ASP A 234 -0.17 6.84 3.86
C ASP A 234 0.50 6.18 2.66
N GLN A 235 1.71 6.64 2.32
CA GLN A 235 2.56 6.03 1.29
C GLN A 235 3.52 4.99 1.86
N GLY A 236 3.30 4.54 3.09
CA GLY A 236 4.23 3.66 3.81
C GLY A 236 5.53 4.36 4.25
N ARG A 237 5.50 5.70 4.34
CA ARG A 237 6.60 6.54 4.83
C ARG A 237 6.05 7.89 5.28
N GLY A 238 6.82 8.61 6.09
CA GLY A 238 6.46 9.97 6.51
C GLY A 238 7.53 10.62 7.38
N TYR A 239 7.29 11.89 7.74
CA TYR A 239 8.17 12.68 8.60
C TYR A 239 7.65 12.82 10.04
N HIS A 240 6.44 12.33 10.28
CA HIS A 240 5.77 12.26 11.58
C HIS A 240 4.71 11.16 11.54
N ILE A 241 4.14 10.83 12.70
CA ILE A 241 2.99 9.95 12.84
C ILE A 241 1.96 10.62 13.72
N SER A 242 0.71 10.62 13.25
CA SER A 242 -0.45 11.06 14.01
C SER A 242 -1.42 9.91 14.26
N VAL A 243 -2.15 9.98 15.38
CA VAL A 243 -3.25 9.07 15.72
C VAL A 243 -4.42 9.93 16.21
N ASP A 244 -5.59 9.82 15.56
CA ASP A 244 -6.77 10.66 15.78
C ASP A 244 -6.49 12.18 15.82
N GLY A 245 -5.61 12.62 14.92
CA GLY A 245 -5.21 14.01 14.74
C GLY A 245 -4.19 14.52 15.77
N ASN A 246 -3.76 13.68 16.70
CA ASN A 246 -2.70 13.99 17.66
C ASN A 246 -1.37 13.46 17.14
N ASN A 247 -0.35 14.32 17.07
CA ASN A 247 1.00 13.91 16.76
C ASN A 247 1.56 13.05 17.90
N VAL A 248 1.96 11.82 17.59
CA VAL A 248 2.53 10.85 18.54
C VAL A 248 4.03 10.64 18.32
N SER A 249 4.59 11.06 17.18
CA SER A 249 6.02 10.97 16.88
C SER A 249 6.42 11.94 15.77
N ASP A 250 7.50 12.69 15.98
CA ASP A 250 8.16 13.55 14.98
C ASP A 250 9.30 12.82 14.23
N ALA A 251 9.43 11.50 14.42
CA ALA A 251 10.47 10.72 13.75
C ALA A 251 10.09 10.44 12.30
N THR A 252 11.10 10.49 11.42
CA THR A 252 10.95 9.99 10.05
C THR A 252 10.83 8.47 10.05
N TRP A 253 9.94 7.92 9.22
CA TRP A 253 9.67 6.49 9.19
C TRP A 253 9.45 5.97 7.77
N CYS A 254 9.74 4.69 7.58
CA CYS A 254 9.47 3.93 6.36
C CYS A 254 9.00 2.53 6.75
N ASN A 255 7.76 2.20 6.41
CA ASN A 255 7.14 0.89 6.57
C ASN A 255 6.08 0.72 5.47
N ILE A 256 6.47 0.08 4.37
CA ILE A 256 5.61 -0.07 3.18
C ILE A 256 4.34 -0.88 3.48
N SER A 257 4.35 -1.76 4.48
CA SER A 257 3.14 -2.45 4.93
C SER A 257 2.06 -1.49 5.45
N CYS A 258 2.41 -0.26 5.79
CA CYS A 258 1.45 0.79 6.17
C CYS A 258 0.90 1.58 4.99
N GLN A 259 1.28 1.28 3.75
CA GLN A 259 0.72 1.95 2.58
C GLN A 259 -0.78 1.66 2.47
N GLY A 260 -1.60 2.70 2.54
CA GLY A 260 -3.05 2.61 2.36
C GLY A 260 -3.48 2.75 0.90
N PHE A 261 -4.79 2.74 0.64
CA PHE A 261 -5.33 3.04 -0.68
C PHE A 261 -4.93 4.45 -1.13
N GLN A 262 -4.31 4.55 -2.30
CA GLN A 262 -3.80 5.82 -2.81
C GLN A 262 -4.86 6.51 -3.69
N PRO A 263 -5.01 7.84 -3.60
CA PRO A 263 -5.94 8.55 -4.47
C PRO A 263 -5.46 8.56 -5.93
N LEU A 264 -6.41 8.67 -6.85
CA LEU A 264 -6.16 8.91 -8.26
C LEU A 264 -5.97 10.42 -8.50
N LEU A 265 -4.77 10.91 -8.22
CA LEU A 265 -4.40 12.30 -8.51
C LEU A 265 -3.73 12.37 -9.87
N GLU A 266 -4.37 13.07 -10.80
CA GLU A 266 -3.77 13.43 -12.08
C GLU A 266 -2.54 14.33 -11.88
N LEU A 267 -1.68 14.39 -12.90
CA LEU A 267 -0.55 15.31 -12.90
C LEU A 267 -1.04 16.75 -12.67
N ALA A 268 -0.39 17.45 -11.75
CA ALA A 268 -0.68 18.84 -11.45
C ALA A 268 -0.62 19.72 -12.72
N ASP A 269 -1.76 20.23 -13.19
CA ASP A 269 -1.80 21.30 -14.20
C ASP A 269 -1.62 22.65 -13.48
N PRO A 270 -0.54 23.41 -13.77
CA PRO A 270 -0.30 24.72 -13.15
C PRO A 270 -1.40 25.75 -13.41
N ARG A 271 -2.26 25.52 -14.43
CA ARG A 271 -3.40 26.39 -14.72
C ARG A 271 -4.59 26.15 -13.79
N ASN A 272 -4.59 25.06 -13.03
CA ASN A 272 -5.66 24.80 -12.07
C ASN A 272 -5.58 25.79 -10.90
N PRO A 273 -6.74 26.35 -10.47
CA PRO A 273 -6.80 27.31 -9.37
C PRO A 273 -6.34 26.68 -8.04
N ILE A 274 -6.52 25.36 -7.90
CA ILE A 274 -6.13 24.58 -6.72
C ILE A 274 -5.21 23.45 -7.18
N GLN A 275 -4.03 23.40 -6.56
CA GLN A 275 -3.10 22.29 -6.66
C GLN A 275 -3.47 21.23 -5.62
N VAL A 276 -3.44 19.97 -6.05
CA VAL A 276 -3.81 18.81 -5.22
C VAL A 276 -2.66 17.83 -5.21
N SER A 277 -2.20 17.45 -4.02
CA SER A 277 -1.08 16.52 -3.85
C SER A 277 -1.23 15.73 -2.56
N ILE A 278 -0.59 14.58 -2.49
CA ILE A 278 -0.37 13.89 -1.22
C ILE A 278 0.81 14.58 -0.53
N ASP A 279 0.60 15.05 0.70
CA ASP A 279 1.61 15.73 1.48
C ASP A 279 1.98 14.89 2.71
N LEU A 280 3.28 14.73 2.94
CA LEU A 280 3.85 13.96 4.05
C LEU A 280 4.47 14.85 5.13
N LYS A 281 4.54 16.17 4.88
CA LYS A 281 5.17 17.17 5.78
C LYS A 281 4.14 17.94 6.58
N GLU A 282 2.96 18.16 6.02
CA GLU A 282 1.85 18.78 6.73
C GLU A 282 1.28 17.83 7.80
N ALA A 283 0.71 18.41 8.86
CA ALA A 283 0.09 17.63 9.92
C ALA A 283 -1.00 16.69 9.35
N SER A 284 -1.00 15.44 9.80
CA SER A 284 -1.92 14.38 9.35
C SER A 284 -2.97 14.07 10.42
N TYR A 285 -4.04 13.36 10.02
CA TYR A 285 -5.05 12.86 10.96
C TYR A 285 -4.65 11.48 11.52
N SER A 286 -4.23 10.56 10.65
CA SER A 286 -3.79 9.22 11.01
C SER A 286 -2.60 8.85 10.15
N GLY A 287 -1.52 8.32 10.73
CA GLY A 287 -0.29 8.05 9.98
C GLY A 287 0.48 9.33 9.65
N GLY A 288 1.16 9.35 8.51
CA GLY A 288 1.95 10.49 8.03
C GLY A 288 1.38 11.19 6.79
N GLY A 289 0.39 10.59 6.11
CA GLY A 289 -0.20 11.10 4.88
C GLY A 289 -1.46 11.96 5.06
N ASN A 290 -1.71 12.80 4.06
CA ASN A 290 -2.98 13.50 3.83
C ASN A 290 -3.05 14.01 2.38
N ILE A 291 -4.23 14.41 1.91
CA ILE A 291 -4.38 15.13 0.63
C ILE A 291 -4.45 16.62 0.91
N THR A 292 -3.53 17.38 0.34
CA THR A 292 -3.46 18.85 0.43
C THR A 292 -4.12 19.51 -0.76
N PHE A 293 -4.98 20.49 -0.49
CA PHE A 293 -5.61 21.37 -1.47
C PHE A 293 -5.14 22.80 -1.21
N LYS A 294 -4.33 23.34 -2.11
CA LYS A 294 -3.72 24.67 -1.95
C LYS A 294 -3.78 25.48 -3.23
N GLY A 295 -4.16 26.74 -3.14
CA GLY A 295 -4.15 27.65 -4.28
C GLY A 295 -5.02 28.87 -4.04
N SER A 296 -5.69 29.34 -5.09
CA SER A 296 -6.61 30.47 -5.01
C SER A 296 -7.98 30.08 -5.54
N LEU A 297 -9.03 30.35 -4.76
CA LEU A 297 -10.42 30.09 -5.11
C LEU A 297 -11.24 31.37 -4.89
N GLU A 298 -11.96 31.81 -5.92
CA GLU A 298 -12.82 33.01 -5.84
C GLU A 298 -14.11 32.72 -5.07
N GLU A 299 -14.76 33.75 -4.54
CA GLU A 299 -16.07 33.63 -3.91
C GLU A 299 -17.11 33.07 -4.90
N GLN A 300 -18.08 32.30 -4.40
CA GLN A 300 -19.14 31.69 -5.20
C GLN A 300 -18.66 30.70 -6.28
N THR A 301 -17.38 30.27 -6.22
CA THR A 301 -16.81 29.25 -7.09
C THR A 301 -16.52 27.97 -6.31
N HIS A 302 -16.36 26.86 -7.05
CA HIS A 302 -15.96 25.57 -6.47
C HIS A 302 -14.95 24.90 -7.42
N PHE A 303 -14.16 24.01 -6.86
CA PHE A 303 -13.21 23.18 -7.58
C PHE A 303 -13.44 21.73 -7.21
N GLU A 304 -13.47 20.85 -8.20
CA GLU A 304 -13.65 19.41 -8.00
C GLU A 304 -12.37 18.67 -8.43
N ARG A 305 -12.01 17.64 -7.67
CA ARG A 305 -10.96 16.69 -8.05
C ARG A 305 -11.40 15.28 -7.74
N LYS A 306 -11.39 14.40 -8.75
CA LYS A 306 -11.56 12.96 -8.55
C LYS A 306 -10.43 12.45 -7.66
N ILE A 307 -10.77 11.73 -6.59
CA ILE A 307 -9.81 11.13 -5.65
C ILE A 307 -9.87 9.61 -5.66
N PHE A 308 -11.03 9.00 -5.90
CA PHE A 308 -11.15 7.55 -6.03
C PHE A 308 -12.09 7.18 -7.17
N GLN A 309 -11.78 6.05 -7.80
CA GLN A 309 -12.63 5.38 -8.77
C GLN A 309 -12.73 3.91 -8.37
N GLY A 310 -13.94 3.37 -8.38
CA GLY A 310 -14.20 2.01 -7.92
C GLY A 310 -15.55 1.49 -8.39
N GLU A 311 -15.91 0.29 -7.94
CA GLU A 311 -17.24 -0.30 -8.14
C GLU A 311 -17.72 -0.88 -6.81
N PHE A 312 -18.44 -0.06 -6.03
CA PHE A 312 -19.00 -0.49 -4.75
C PHE A 312 -20.52 -0.61 -4.86
N LEU A 313 -21.01 -1.84 -4.94
CA LEU A 313 -22.44 -2.11 -4.97
C LEU A 313 -23.06 -1.79 -3.61
N LEU A 314 -24.09 -0.95 -3.60
CA LEU A 314 -24.76 -0.54 -2.38
C LEU A 314 -25.90 -1.50 -2.06
N SER A 315 -26.00 -1.89 -0.79
CA SER A 315 -27.07 -2.75 -0.28
C SER A 315 -28.28 -1.92 0.20
N GLU A 316 -29.29 -2.59 0.78
CA GLU A 316 -30.43 -1.92 1.41
C GLU A 316 -30.05 -1.14 2.68
N LEU A 317 -28.92 -1.49 3.30
CA LEU A 317 -28.46 -0.85 4.52
C LEU A 317 -27.82 0.51 4.23
N PRO A 318 -27.92 1.47 5.16
CA PRO A 318 -27.21 2.73 5.04
C PRO A 318 -25.70 2.53 4.98
N ILE A 319 -25.07 3.23 4.04
CA ILE A 319 -23.61 3.32 3.92
C ILE A 319 -23.17 4.63 4.55
N HIS A 320 -22.21 4.50 5.46
CA HIS A 320 -21.65 5.60 6.22
C HIS A 320 -20.36 6.08 5.55
N PHE A 321 -20.27 7.40 5.39
CA PHE A 321 -19.08 8.10 4.92
C PHE A 321 -18.57 8.97 6.07
N ILE A 322 -17.32 8.74 6.45
CA ILE A 322 -16.64 9.45 7.54
C ILE A 322 -15.33 9.99 6.98
N TYR A 323 -15.08 11.28 7.15
CA TYR A 323 -13.83 11.89 6.70
C TYR A 323 -13.41 13.05 7.59
N SER A 324 -12.10 13.26 7.75
CA SER A 324 -11.58 14.37 8.55
C SER A 324 -11.03 15.49 7.68
N VAL A 325 -11.35 16.72 8.05
CA VAL A 325 -10.92 17.94 7.35
C VAL A 325 -10.22 18.86 8.32
N LYS A 326 -9.11 19.44 7.87
CA LYS A 326 -8.48 20.62 8.50
C LYS A 326 -8.44 21.72 7.45
N SER A 327 -8.97 22.90 7.74
CA SER A 327 -9.01 24.01 6.78
C SER A 327 -8.70 25.35 7.45
N ASN A 328 -8.25 26.31 6.64
CA ASN A 328 -7.93 27.67 7.11
C ASN A 328 -8.99 28.68 6.65
N GLY A 329 -9.28 29.65 7.53
CA GLY A 329 -10.19 30.75 7.22
C GLY A 329 -11.58 30.26 6.86
N ASN A 330 -12.09 30.70 5.71
CA ASN A 330 -13.38 30.27 5.16
C ASN A 330 -13.26 29.15 4.10
N SER A 331 -12.11 28.46 4.03
CA SER A 331 -11.95 27.30 3.15
C SER A 331 -12.78 26.13 3.69
N SER A 332 -13.53 25.45 2.83
CA SER A 332 -14.38 24.31 3.16
C SER A 332 -14.20 23.19 2.15
N LEU A 333 -14.24 21.94 2.63
CA LEU A 333 -14.04 20.74 1.82
C LEU A 333 -15.21 19.76 2.04
N GLY A 334 -15.82 19.33 0.95
CA GLY A 334 -16.84 18.28 0.93
C GLY A 334 -16.47 17.13 0.00
N LEU A 335 -17.34 16.12 -0.07
CA LEU A 335 -17.19 14.99 -0.99
C LEU A 335 -18.37 14.92 -1.95
N LYS A 336 -18.09 14.82 -3.25
CA LYS A 336 -19.08 14.46 -4.27
C LYS A 336 -18.96 12.97 -4.59
N LEU A 337 -20.08 12.28 -4.51
CA LEU A 337 -20.22 10.87 -4.81
C LEU A 337 -20.98 10.72 -6.12
N VAL A 338 -20.47 9.88 -7.02
CA VAL A 338 -21.11 9.57 -8.30
C VAL A 338 -21.60 8.13 -8.28
N PHE A 339 -22.88 7.95 -8.56
CA PHE A 339 -23.56 6.66 -8.58
C PHE A 339 -24.10 6.36 -9.96
N THR A 340 -24.05 5.08 -10.36
CA THR A 340 -24.63 4.59 -11.61
C THR A 340 -25.66 3.49 -11.31
N SER A 341 -26.71 3.42 -12.13
CA SER A 341 -27.68 2.32 -12.17
C SER A 341 -27.80 1.79 -13.60
N ASN A 342 -28.40 0.61 -13.78
CA ASN A 342 -28.48 -0.06 -15.08
C ASN A 342 -29.28 0.70 -16.16
N ASP A 343 -30.10 1.70 -15.77
CA ASP A 343 -31.09 2.32 -16.66
C ASP A 343 -31.01 3.87 -16.76
N VAL A 344 -30.08 4.58 -16.08
CA VAL A 344 -30.05 6.08 -16.04
C VAL A 344 -28.63 6.69 -15.95
N GLU A 345 -28.52 7.94 -16.43
CA GLU A 345 -27.42 8.91 -16.21
C GLU A 345 -26.83 8.92 -14.79
N ASN A 346 -25.55 9.30 -14.69
CA ASN A 346 -24.81 9.48 -13.44
C ASN A 346 -25.59 10.32 -12.40
N PHE A 347 -25.84 9.75 -11.21
CA PHE A 347 -26.47 10.44 -10.10
C PHE A 347 -25.40 10.96 -9.12
N SER A 348 -25.39 12.27 -8.86
CA SER A 348 -24.39 12.92 -8.02
C SER A 348 -24.94 13.36 -6.67
N VAL A 349 -24.23 13.06 -5.58
CA VAL A 349 -24.57 13.46 -4.22
C VAL A 349 -23.41 14.23 -3.60
N LEU A 350 -23.67 15.44 -3.10
CA LEU A 350 -22.71 16.21 -2.32
C LEU A 350 -22.89 15.94 -0.81
N LEU A 351 -21.82 15.52 -0.16
CA LEU A 351 -21.68 15.45 1.28
C LEU A 351 -20.92 16.68 1.76
N THR A 352 -21.59 17.48 2.58
CA THR A 352 -20.97 18.67 3.18
C THR A 352 -21.72 19.11 4.42
N SER A 353 -21.02 19.65 5.40
CA SER A 353 -21.64 20.25 6.59
C SER A 353 -22.30 21.60 6.32
N GLN A 354 -21.83 22.31 5.29
CA GLN A 354 -22.26 23.67 4.98
C GLN A 354 -22.98 23.71 3.64
N VAL A 355 -24.29 23.92 3.69
CA VAL A 355 -25.13 23.98 2.49
C VAL A 355 -25.04 25.38 1.88
N GLU A 356 -24.13 25.57 0.94
CA GLU A 356 -24.03 26.78 0.11
C GLU A 356 -25.02 26.69 -1.07
N ASN A 357 -26.00 27.60 -1.13
CA ASN A 357 -27.09 27.58 -2.12
C ASN A 357 -26.59 27.66 -3.58
N HIS A 358 -25.44 28.30 -3.83
CA HIS A 358 -24.88 28.44 -5.16
C HIS A 358 -24.24 27.13 -5.68
N ILE A 359 -23.88 26.22 -4.77
CA ILE A 359 -23.24 24.93 -5.07
C ILE A 359 -24.30 23.84 -5.17
N SER A 360 -25.29 23.86 -4.28
CA SER A 360 -26.32 22.82 -4.17
C SER A 360 -27.08 22.56 -5.48
N SER A 361 -27.32 23.60 -6.28
CA SER A 361 -28.02 23.48 -7.58
C SER A 361 -27.28 22.65 -8.63
N LYS A 362 -25.98 22.35 -8.44
CA LYS A 362 -25.15 21.59 -9.38
C LYS A 362 -25.15 20.08 -9.12
N PHE A 363 -25.77 19.63 -8.03
CA PHE A 363 -25.80 18.23 -7.62
C PHE A 363 -27.25 17.73 -7.59
N ASN A 364 -27.45 16.43 -7.85
CA ASN A 364 -28.79 15.86 -7.80
C ASN A 364 -29.35 15.84 -6.37
N LYS A 365 -28.46 15.70 -5.38
CA LYS A 365 -28.80 15.73 -3.95
C LYS A 365 -27.66 16.30 -3.13
N VAL A 366 -28.00 17.02 -2.07
CA VAL A 366 -27.05 17.46 -1.04
C VAL A 366 -27.46 16.83 0.29
N ILE A 367 -26.50 16.26 1.01
CA ILE A 367 -26.69 15.68 2.33
C ILE A 367 -25.81 16.44 3.31
N THR A 368 -26.45 17.00 4.33
CA THR A 368 -25.76 17.69 5.41
C THR A 368 -25.00 16.69 6.26
N ALA A 369 -23.67 16.78 6.27
CA ALA A 369 -22.83 15.98 7.14
C ALA A 369 -22.92 16.49 8.58
N HIS A 370 -22.96 15.55 9.53
CA HIS A 370 -22.86 15.86 10.96
C HIS A 370 -21.39 16.09 11.33
N GLU A 371 -21.07 17.30 11.75
CA GLU A 371 -19.72 17.64 12.22
C GLU A 371 -19.57 17.36 13.71
N HIS A 372 -18.42 16.81 14.07
CA HIS A 372 -17.97 16.80 15.45
C HIS A 372 -16.45 16.98 15.52
N LYS A 373 -15.98 17.44 16.68
CA LYS A 373 -14.54 17.56 16.92
C LYS A 373 -13.99 16.18 17.24
N GLY A 374 -12.87 15.84 16.59
CA GLY A 374 -12.10 14.68 16.97
C GLY A 374 -11.31 14.91 18.26
N SER A 375 -10.42 13.96 18.59
CA SER A 375 -9.52 14.06 19.74
C SER A 375 -8.62 15.30 19.66
N SER A 376 -8.22 15.71 18.45
CA SER A 376 -7.53 16.97 18.18
C SER A 376 -8.51 18.07 17.73
N PRO A 377 -8.48 19.27 18.35
CA PRO A 377 -9.44 20.34 18.06
C PRO A 377 -9.26 20.98 16.67
N VAL A 378 -8.15 20.67 15.98
CA VAL A 378 -7.79 21.23 14.68
C VAL A 378 -8.48 20.45 13.53
N TRP A 379 -8.94 19.24 13.79
CA TRP A 379 -9.61 18.39 12.82
C TRP A 379 -11.12 18.35 13.06
N VAL A 380 -11.88 18.53 11.98
CA VAL A 380 -13.34 18.38 11.97
C VAL A 380 -13.68 17.06 11.29
N ILE A 381 -14.40 16.20 12.01
CA ILE A 381 -14.86 14.91 11.49
C ILE A 381 -16.27 15.10 10.93
N ASN A 382 -16.44 14.75 9.66
CA ASN A 382 -17.70 14.84 8.93
C ASN A 382 -18.27 13.44 8.75
N GLU A 383 -19.49 13.23 9.23
CA GLU A 383 -20.20 11.96 9.10
C GLU A 383 -21.51 12.12 8.33
N SER A 384 -21.78 11.18 7.43
CA SER A 384 -23.04 11.12 6.71
C SER A 384 -23.42 9.68 6.39
N ALA A 385 -24.71 9.44 6.19
CA ALA A 385 -25.23 8.13 5.81
C ALA A 385 -26.13 8.25 4.58
N ILE A 386 -26.01 7.30 3.67
CA ILE A 386 -26.76 7.25 2.42
C ILE A 386 -27.37 5.86 2.24
N THR A 387 -28.65 5.83 1.88
CA THR A 387 -29.34 4.61 1.42
C THR A 387 -29.70 4.78 -0.06
N MET A 388 -29.09 3.97 -0.92
CA MET A 388 -29.28 3.98 -2.37
C MET A 388 -29.25 2.56 -2.94
N ASN A 389 -30.25 1.75 -2.58
CA ASN A 389 -30.35 0.36 -3.02
C ASN A 389 -30.34 0.24 -4.55
N GLY A 390 -29.55 -0.70 -5.08
CA GLY A 390 -29.44 -0.98 -6.51
C GLY A 390 -28.56 -0.01 -7.30
N TYR A 391 -27.90 0.93 -6.63
CA TYR A 391 -26.87 1.78 -7.24
C TYR A 391 -25.48 1.22 -6.95
N THR A 392 -24.53 1.56 -7.82
CA THR A 392 -23.10 1.33 -7.62
C THR A 392 -22.40 2.67 -7.46
N LEU A 393 -21.63 2.86 -6.38
CA LEU A 393 -20.73 4.00 -6.24
C LEU A 393 -19.54 3.80 -7.17
N THR A 394 -19.36 4.72 -8.12
CA THR A 394 -18.32 4.62 -9.15
C THR A 394 -17.17 5.60 -8.96
N GLU A 395 -17.45 6.80 -8.44
CA GLU A 395 -16.44 7.85 -8.26
C GLU A 395 -16.65 8.63 -6.98
N ILE A 396 -15.53 9.05 -6.39
CA ILE A 396 -15.48 9.96 -5.24
C ILE A 396 -14.60 11.13 -5.63
N HIS A 397 -15.13 12.34 -5.45
CA HIS A 397 -14.45 13.59 -5.75
C HIS A 397 -14.38 14.44 -4.48
N ALA A 398 -13.25 15.11 -4.27
CA ALA A 398 -13.15 16.18 -3.30
C ALA A 398 -13.67 17.48 -3.91
N VAL A 399 -14.48 18.21 -3.15
CA VAL A 399 -15.10 19.48 -3.57
C VAL A 399 -14.62 20.60 -2.67
N CYS A 400 -13.83 21.51 -3.22
CA CYS A 400 -13.31 22.70 -2.56
C CYS A 400 -14.25 23.87 -2.79
N PHE A 401 -14.64 24.58 -1.74
CA PHE A 401 -15.49 25.76 -1.81
C PHE A 401 -15.29 26.69 -0.61
N ARG A 402 -15.87 27.88 -0.65
CA ARG A 402 -15.81 28.84 0.46
C ARG A 402 -17.12 28.91 1.24
N SER A 403 -17.00 28.99 2.55
CA SER A 403 -18.11 29.24 3.45
C SER A 403 -18.37 30.73 3.64
N ASN A 404 -19.65 31.09 3.79
CA ASN A 404 -20.06 32.43 4.20
C ASN A 404 -19.99 32.67 5.72
N SER A 405 -19.57 31.67 6.52
CA SER A 405 -19.44 31.83 7.98
C SER A 405 -18.36 32.86 8.30
N SER A 406 -18.79 33.96 8.92
CA SER A 406 -18.05 35.17 9.23
C SER A 406 -16.65 34.95 9.82
N LEU A 407 -15.70 35.79 9.37
CA LEU A 407 -14.30 35.97 9.79
C LEU A 407 -14.05 36.21 11.31
N SER A 408 -14.94 35.82 12.22
CA SER A 408 -14.99 36.40 13.57
C SER A 408 -14.07 35.79 14.64
N ASP A 409 -13.29 34.72 14.40
CA ASP A 409 -12.51 34.08 15.50
C ASP A 409 -11.02 33.82 15.26
N CYS A 410 -10.39 34.27 14.17
CA CYS A 410 -8.93 34.12 14.00
C CYS A 410 -8.17 35.41 14.35
N LYS A 411 -7.69 35.54 15.59
CA LYS A 411 -6.78 36.63 16.01
C LYS A 411 -5.32 36.44 15.62
N ASP A 412 -4.94 35.26 15.08
CA ASP A 412 -3.56 34.91 14.72
C ASP A 412 -3.36 34.53 13.24
N CYS A 413 -4.36 34.74 12.38
CA CYS A 413 -4.20 34.50 10.95
C CYS A 413 -3.54 35.73 10.30
N THR A 414 -2.26 35.62 9.91
CA THR A 414 -1.70 36.50 8.87
C THR A 414 -2.53 36.32 7.61
N VAL A 415 -3.50 37.21 7.38
CA VAL A 415 -4.39 37.15 6.22
C VAL A 415 -3.56 37.38 4.96
N THR A 416 -3.18 36.28 4.30
CA THR A 416 -2.83 36.30 2.88
C THR A 416 -4.13 36.47 2.07
N SER A 417 -4.03 36.79 0.77
CA SER A 417 -5.11 37.31 -0.10
C SER A 417 -6.52 36.74 0.19
N PRO A 418 -7.61 37.52 0.08
CA PRO A 418 -8.98 37.01 0.24
C PRO A 418 -9.34 35.82 -0.68
N SER A 419 -8.56 35.63 -1.75
CA SER A 419 -8.67 34.50 -2.67
C SER A 419 -7.90 33.24 -2.25
N ASP A 420 -7.14 33.23 -1.16
CA ASP A 420 -6.30 32.09 -0.79
C ASP A 420 -7.11 30.93 -0.21
N TYR A 421 -6.84 29.72 -0.68
CA TYR A 421 -7.55 28.50 -0.30
C TYR A 421 -6.58 27.48 0.27
N TYR A 422 -6.95 26.88 1.41
CA TYR A 422 -6.19 25.82 2.04
C TYR A 422 -7.08 24.85 2.81
N ALA A 423 -7.03 23.56 2.44
CA ALA A 423 -7.68 22.48 3.16
C ALA A 423 -6.89 21.17 3.04
N LEU A 424 -7.00 20.32 4.06
CA LEU A 424 -6.41 18.99 4.14
C LEU A 424 -7.51 17.95 4.35
N LEU A 425 -7.47 16.86 3.58
CA LEU A 425 -8.28 15.66 3.81
C LEU A 425 -7.41 14.63 4.53
N GLY A 426 -7.73 14.34 5.78
CA GLY A 426 -6.89 13.51 6.66
C GLY A 426 -7.18 12.01 6.59
N HIS A 427 -8.44 11.62 6.37
CA HIS A 427 -8.82 10.24 6.09
C HIS A 427 -10.18 10.17 5.37
N LEU A 428 -10.50 8.99 4.85
CA LEU A 428 -11.81 8.60 4.35
C LEU A 428 -12.13 7.17 4.78
N THR A 429 -13.27 6.98 5.43
CA THR A 429 -13.87 5.68 5.72
C THR A 429 -15.23 5.58 5.03
N ILE A 430 -15.46 4.47 4.34
CA ILE A 430 -16.76 4.08 3.77
C ILE A 430 -17.11 2.73 4.37
N LYS A 431 -18.23 2.61 5.08
CA LYS A 431 -18.59 1.36 5.75
C LYS A 431 -20.10 1.13 5.83
N ASN A 432 -20.49 -0.12 6.00
CA ASN A 432 -21.90 -0.47 6.23
C ASN A 432 -22.26 -0.28 7.71
N SER A 433 -23.53 0.03 8.01
CA SER A 433 -24.04 0.31 9.37
C SER A 433 -23.73 -0.78 10.41
N ASP A 434 -23.56 -2.02 9.98
CA ASP A 434 -23.48 -3.18 10.88
C ASP A 434 -22.05 -3.45 11.39
N SER A 435 -21.03 -2.78 10.86
CA SER A 435 -19.65 -2.97 11.29
C SER A 435 -19.32 -2.09 12.50
N LYS A 436 -19.82 -2.45 13.69
CA LYS A 436 -19.16 -2.01 14.92
C LYS A 436 -17.92 -2.87 15.13
N SER A 437 -16.75 -2.23 15.22
CA SER A 437 -15.50 -2.89 15.56
C SER A 437 -15.52 -3.25 17.04
N ASP A 438 -16.04 -4.44 17.36
CA ASP A 438 -15.97 -4.98 18.73
C ASP A 438 -14.55 -5.51 18.97
N PHE A 439 -13.67 -4.65 19.51
CA PHE A 439 -12.29 -5.04 19.81
C PHE A 439 -12.25 -6.15 20.87
N PRO A 440 -11.41 -7.19 20.68
CA PRO A 440 -11.24 -8.20 21.71
C PRO A 440 -10.65 -7.57 22.97
N VAL A 441 -11.27 -7.89 24.11
CA VAL A 441 -10.79 -7.45 25.43
C VAL A 441 -9.35 -7.92 25.67
N CYS A 442 -8.55 -7.13 26.41
CA CYS A 442 -7.15 -7.43 26.73
C CYS A 442 -6.93 -8.88 27.20
N SER A 443 -7.85 -9.44 28.00
CA SER A 443 -7.74 -10.80 28.55
C SER A 443 -7.91 -11.92 27.52
N SER A 444 -8.38 -11.62 26.31
CA SER A 444 -8.51 -12.57 25.20
C SER A 444 -7.21 -12.79 24.44
N TRP A 445 -6.19 -11.96 24.68
CA TRP A 445 -4.90 -12.06 24.01
C TRP A 445 -3.90 -12.90 24.81
N LEU A 446 -3.04 -13.62 24.10
CA LEU A 446 -1.79 -14.17 24.60
C LEU A 446 -0.68 -13.29 24.04
N VAL A 447 0.10 -12.66 24.91
CA VAL A 447 1.23 -11.81 24.51
C VAL A 447 2.50 -12.37 25.12
N ASP A 448 3.53 -12.54 24.29
CA ASP A 448 4.79 -13.15 24.67
C ASP A 448 5.99 -12.33 24.19
N GLY A 449 7.09 -12.40 24.94
CA GLY A 449 8.36 -11.75 24.63
C GLY A 449 9.44 -12.79 24.38
N LYS A 450 10.05 -12.74 23.18
CA LYS A 450 11.11 -13.64 22.73
C LYS A 450 12.36 -12.88 22.33
N TYR A 451 13.47 -13.59 22.24
CA TYR A 451 14.77 -13.05 21.82
C TYR A 451 15.21 -11.84 22.67
N ILE A 452 14.89 -11.87 23.96
CA ILE A 452 15.24 -10.82 24.92
C ILE A 452 16.75 -10.85 25.12
N LYS A 453 17.40 -9.73 24.79
CA LYS A 453 18.84 -9.54 25.01
C LYS A 453 19.08 -8.17 25.62
N TRP A 454 19.63 -8.18 26.82
CA TRP A 454 20.11 -6.99 27.51
C TRP A 454 21.59 -6.76 27.21
N THR A 455 22.00 -5.51 27.06
CA THR A 455 23.41 -5.10 26.97
C THR A 455 23.65 -3.92 27.90
N SER A 456 24.63 -4.03 28.78
CA SER A 456 24.95 -2.98 29.76
C SER A 456 25.89 -1.94 29.16
N GLY A 457 25.53 -0.67 29.26
CA GLY A 457 26.37 0.48 28.95
C GLY A 457 27.37 0.80 30.07
N SER A 458 28.41 1.58 29.75
CA SER A 458 29.47 1.96 30.71
C SER A 458 29.00 2.95 31.79
N ASP A 459 27.86 3.61 31.59
CA ASP A 459 27.25 4.61 32.46
C ASP A 459 26.11 4.05 33.34
N GLY A 460 25.87 2.73 33.28
CA GLY A 460 24.77 2.07 33.98
C GLY A 460 23.44 2.08 33.23
N SER A 461 23.38 2.66 32.02
CA SER A 461 22.26 2.46 31.10
C SER A 461 22.25 1.01 30.59
N LYS A 462 21.08 0.53 30.18
CA LYS A 462 20.95 -0.76 29.50
C LYS A 462 20.27 -0.56 28.15
N THR A 463 20.67 -1.35 27.16
CA THR A 463 19.93 -1.48 25.90
C THR A 463 19.21 -2.82 25.85
N LEU A 464 18.00 -2.81 25.31
CA LEU A 464 17.15 -3.98 25.16
C LEU A 464 16.89 -4.27 23.68
N ASN A 465 17.08 -5.53 23.30
CA ASN A 465 16.53 -6.11 22.09
C ASN A 465 15.42 -7.10 22.47
N VAL A 466 14.23 -6.99 21.88
CA VAL A 466 13.10 -7.89 22.18
C VAL A 466 12.16 -8.02 20.99
N LYS A 467 11.66 -9.23 20.76
CA LYS A 467 10.52 -9.49 19.87
C LYS A 467 9.28 -9.73 20.72
N ILE A 468 8.25 -8.93 20.51
CA ILE A 468 6.93 -9.11 21.15
C ILE A 468 6.02 -9.76 20.12
N SER A 469 5.21 -10.72 20.53
CA SER A 469 4.25 -11.41 19.66
C SER A 469 2.93 -11.60 20.38
N TRP A 470 1.82 -11.54 19.63
CA TRP A 470 0.48 -11.62 20.21
C TRP A 470 -0.49 -12.43 19.35
N THR A 471 -1.32 -13.25 19.99
CA THR A 471 -2.32 -14.09 19.33
C THR A 471 -3.60 -14.15 20.16
N LEU A 472 -4.76 -14.30 19.52
CA LEU A 472 -6.02 -14.52 20.23
C LEU A 472 -6.11 -15.96 20.76
N LYS A 473 -6.66 -16.11 21.98
CA LYS A 473 -6.81 -17.41 22.66
C LYS A 473 -7.74 -18.37 21.95
N ASP A 474 -8.76 -17.85 21.26
CA ASP A 474 -9.75 -18.64 20.54
C ASP A 474 -9.25 -19.10 19.16
N GLY A 475 -8.06 -18.64 18.73
CA GLY A 475 -7.49 -18.93 17.42
C GLY A 475 -8.24 -18.29 16.25
N ASN A 476 -9.22 -17.41 16.51
CA ASN A 476 -9.89 -16.67 15.47
C ASN A 476 -8.97 -15.57 14.96
N ASN A 477 -8.88 -15.44 13.64
CA ASN A 477 -8.26 -14.29 13.00
C ASN A 477 -9.25 -13.13 13.09
N TYR A 478 -9.21 -12.37 14.19
CA TYR A 478 -9.85 -11.06 14.23
C TYR A 478 -9.29 -10.22 13.08
N LEU A 479 -10.18 -9.58 12.32
CA LEU A 479 -9.86 -8.80 11.13
C LEU A 479 -9.20 -7.46 11.48
N SER A 480 -8.11 -7.50 12.25
CA SER A 480 -7.22 -6.36 12.47
C SER A 480 -5.99 -6.55 11.58
N LEU A 481 -5.81 -5.64 10.64
CA LEU A 481 -4.60 -5.63 9.83
C LEU A 481 -3.47 -4.86 10.53
N LYS A 482 -3.80 -3.91 11.42
CA LYS A 482 -2.84 -2.92 11.93
C LYS A 482 -2.80 -2.89 13.47
N TYR A 483 -1.60 -2.75 14.01
CA TYR A 483 -1.35 -2.57 15.44
C TYR A 483 -0.40 -1.39 15.66
N ASN A 484 -0.78 -0.43 16.49
CA ASN A 484 0.14 0.61 16.94
C ASN A 484 0.81 0.14 18.24
N ILE A 485 2.13 0.30 18.32
CA ILE A 485 2.93 -0.18 19.44
C ILE A 485 3.40 1.02 20.25
N TYR A 486 3.09 1.00 21.55
CA TYR A 486 3.50 2.01 22.52
C TYR A 486 4.35 1.39 23.62
N LEU A 487 5.15 2.21 24.29
CA LEU A 487 5.95 1.84 25.43
C LEU A 487 5.68 2.79 26.59
N VAL A 488 5.54 2.22 27.78
CA VAL A 488 5.55 2.95 29.04
C VAL A 488 6.71 2.42 29.89
N LYS A 489 7.60 3.31 30.30
CA LYS A 489 8.70 3.02 31.23
C LYS A 489 8.21 3.28 32.65
N LEU A 490 8.16 2.24 33.48
CA LEU A 490 7.73 2.33 34.88
C LEU A 490 8.96 2.54 35.77
N LEU A 491 8.87 3.45 36.74
CA LEU A 491 10.02 3.85 37.58
C LEU A 491 10.17 2.99 38.84
N LYS A 492 11.41 2.83 39.32
CA LYS A 492 11.70 2.17 40.61
C LYS A 492 11.10 2.98 41.77
N GLN A 493 10.39 2.32 42.69
CA GLN A 493 9.80 2.97 43.86
C GLN A 493 10.85 3.64 44.77
N ALA A 494 10.60 4.89 45.15
CA ALA A 494 11.26 5.54 46.29
C ALA A 494 10.40 5.37 47.56
N GLY A 495 10.47 4.21 48.21
CA GLY A 495 9.87 3.97 49.54
C GLY A 495 8.37 3.63 49.58
N ALA A 496 7.96 2.94 50.64
CA ALA A 496 6.62 2.36 50.81
C ALA A 496 5.52 3.43 50.90
N GLY A 497 4.72 3.57 49.84
CA GLY A 497 3.48 4.35 49.83
C GLY A 497 3.32 5.39 48.72
N ALA A 498 4.29 5.56 47.81
CA ALA A 498 4.15 6.46 46.67
C ALA A 498 3.54 5.74 45.46
N THR A 499 2.48 6.31 44.88
CA THR A 499 1.87 5.87 43.62
C THR A 499 2.90 6.05 42.49
N LEU A 500 3.13 5.01 41.68
CA LEU A 500 3.94 5.10 40.47
C LEU A 500 3.29 6.11 39.52
N GLU A 501 3.95 7.23 39.25
CA GLU A 501 3.58 8.03 38.07
C GLU A 501 4.27 7.40 36.86
N PRO A 502 3.52 6.75 35.95
CA PRO A 502 4.10 6.23 34.72
C PRO A 502 4.64 7.39 33.88
N THR A 503 5.72 7.12 33.14
CA THR A 503 6.14 8.04 32.07
C THR A 503 5.05 8.12 31.00
N LYS A 504 5.01 9.24 30.27
CA LYS A 504 4.11 9.42 29.12
C LYS A 504 4.33 8.28 28.11
N GLU A 505 3.26 7.82 27.49
CA GLU A 505 3.30 6.80 26.44
C GLU A 505 4.20 7.22 25.28
N GLU A 506 5.22 6.42 25.01
CA GLU A 506 6.16 6.59 23.90
C GLU A 506 5.68 5.76 22.72
N TYR A 507 5.50 6.37 21.55
CA TYR A 507 5.13 5.66 20.33
C TYR A 507 6.35 4.98 19.69
N LEU A 508 6.29 3.67 19.50
CA LEU A 508 7.40 2.89 18.91
C LEU A 508 7.24 2.63 17.41
N GLY A 509 6.02 2.38 16.93
CA GLY A 509 5.81 2.03 15.53
C GLY A 509 4.49 1.32 15.24
N VAL A 510 4.38 0.78 14.01
CA VAL A 510 3.22 0.03 13.53
C VAL A 510 3.64 -1.39 13.12
N ALA A 511 2.82 -2.38 13.46
CA ALA A 511 2.91 -3.73 12.92
C ALA A 511 1.68 -4.03 12.05
N GLN A 512 1.89 -4.72 10.92
CA GLN A 512 0.82 -5.31 10.10
C GLN A 512 0.78 -6.85 10.21
N VAL A 513 1.49 -7.36 11.21
CA VAL A 513 1.64 -8.76 11.56
C VAL A 513 1.57 -8.88 13.08
N ASN A 514 1.36 -10.10 13.57
CA ASN A 514 1.20 -10.42 14.99
C ASN A 514 2.49 -10.37 15.82
N CYS A 515 3.49 -9.59 15.38
CA CYS A 515 4.72 -9.38 16.14
C CYS A 515 5.38 -8.05 15.82
N PHE A 516 6.17 -7.55 16.77
CA PHE A 516 6.98 -6.35 16.63
C PHE A 516 8.36 -6.58 17.24
N TYR A 517 9.40 -6.14 16.56
CA TYR A 517 10.78 -6.22 17.06
C TYR A 517 11.26 -4.84 17.44
N VAL A 518 11.81 -4.73 18.64
CA VAL A 518 12.44 -3.52 19.15
C VAL A 518 13.93 -3.81 19.28
N SER A 519 14.75 -3.01 18.61
CA SER A 519 16.20 -3.10 18.67
C SER A 519 16.80 -1.94 19.45
N ASP A 520 17.85 -2.22 20.20
CA ASP A 520 18.68 -1.22 20.89
C ASP A 520 17.89 -0.16 21.67
N LEU A 521 16.78 -0.57 22.30
CA LEU A 521 15.96 0.32 23.12
C LEU A 521 16.75 0.77 24.35
N GLU A 522 16.97 2.07 24.48
CA GLU A 522 17.60 2.65 25.66
C GLU A 522 16.66 2.60 26.86
N VAL A 523 17.16 2.00 27.95
CA VAL A 523 16.45 1.85 29.21
C VAL A 523 17.20 2.61 30.30
N PRO A 524 16.61 3.71 30.81
CA PRO A 524 17.16 4.46 31.93
C PRO A 524 17.36 3.61 33.19
N SER A 525 18.38 3.94 33.98
CA SER A 525 18.77 3.14 35.16
C SER A 525 17.74 3.16 36.29
N ASP A 526 16.84 4.14 36.32
CA ASP A 526 15.73 4.29 37.24
C ASP A 526 14.45 3.55 36.80
N THR A 527 14.44 2.91 35.62
CA THR A 527 13.31 2.11 35.13
C THR A 527 13.26 0.74 35.83
N SER A 528 12.10 0.38 36.39
CA SER A 528 11.83 -0.94 36.99
C SER A 528 11.32 -1.96 35.98
N SER A 529 10.34 -1.57 35.16
CA SER A 529 9.72 -2.44 34.17
C SER A 529 9.31 -1.65 32.92
N LEU A 530 9.17 -2.37 31.82
CA LEU A 530 8.78 -1.87 30.51
C LEU A 530 7.43 -2.47 30.14
N LYS A 531 6.41 -1.62 29.93
CA LYS A 531 5.09 -2.05 29.47
C LYS A 531 4.91 -1.68 28.01
N PHE A 532 4.91 -2.68 27.14
CA PHE A 532 4.63 -2.55 25.72
C PHE A 532 3.13 -2.74 25.46
N ILE A 533 2.46 -1.69 24.99
CA ILE A 533 1.02 -1.69 24.72
C ILE A 533 0.81 -1.90 23.22
N ILE A 534 -0.11 -2.80 22.87
CA ILE A 534 -0.42 -3.21 21.50
C ILE A 534 -1.84 -2.73 21.18
N GLN A 535 -1.96 -1.53 20.64
CA GLN A 535 -3.24 -0.94 20.29
C GLN A 535 -3.77 -1.54 19.00
N VAL A 536 -4.92 -2.22 19.08
CA VAL A 536 -5.54 -2.87 17.92
C VAL A 536 -6.27 -1.83 17.05
N CYS A 537 -6.03 -1.87 15.74
CA CYS A 537 -6.71 -1.02 14.76
C CYS A 537 -7.57 -1.89 13.83
N SER A 538 -8.83 -1.51 13.63
CA SER A 538 -9.76 -2.18 12.72
C SER A 538 -9.56 -1.75 11.27
N VAL A 539 -10.05 -2.56 10.33
CA VAL A 539 -10.01 -2.31 8.89
C VAL A 539 -10.76 -1.06 8.44
N ASP A 540 -11.68 -0.54 9.26
CA ASP A 540 -12.43 0.70 8.99
C ASP A 540 -11.73 1.97 9.53
N GLY A 541 -10.54 1.81 10.13
CA GLY A 541 -9.76 2.89 10.72
C GLY A 541 -10.07 3.19 12.19
N THR A 542 -11.05 2.50 12.80
CA THR A 542 -11.29 2.63 14.24
C THR A 542 -10.14 2.03 15.05
N ILE A 543 -9.83 2.63 16.20
CA ILE A 543 -8.75 2.20 17.08
C ILE A 543 -9.29 1.85 18.47
N GLN A 544 -8.70 0.83 19.09
CA GLN A 544 -8.99 0.47 20.48
C GLN A 544 -8.48 1.55 21.44
N ALA A 545 -9.16 1.76 22.56
CA ALA A 545 -8.65 2.60 23.63
C ALA A 545 -7.34 2.01 24.19
N LEU A 546 -6.35 2.88 24.48
CA LEU A 546 -5.01 2.44 24.89
C LEU A 546 -5.01 1.68 26.23
N ASP A 547 -5.88 2.08 27.16
CA ASP A 547 -6.06 1.44 28.47
C ASP A 547 -6.75 0.08 28.40
N GLU A 548 -7.53 -0.18 27.35
CA GLU A 548 -8.18 -1.46 27.08
C GLU A 548 -7.32 -2.42 26.23
N SER A 549 -6.19 -1.93 25.72
CA SER A 549 -5.34 -2.65 24.78
C SER A 549 -4.49 -3.76 25.45
N PRO A 550 -4.24 -4.89 24.77
CA PRO A 550 -3.32 -5.90 25.26
C PRO A 550 -1.89 -5.36 25.43
N TYR A 551 -1.15 -5.93 26.37
CA TYR A 551 0.21 -5.49 26.64
C TYR A 551 1.14 -6.65 27.03
N TYR A 552 2.45 -6.40 26.90
CA TYR A 552 3.52 -7.22 27.43
C TYR A 552 4.29 -6.40 28.46
N GLU A 553 4.48 -6.93 29.66
CA GLU A 553 5.29 -6.30 30.70
C GLU A 553 6.58 -7.09 30.93
N LEU A 554 7.71 -6.39 30.89
CA LEU A 554 9.04 -6.93 31.06
C LEU A 554 9.75 -6.22 32.20
N GLU A 555 10.09 -6.97 33.25
CA GLU A 555 10.94 -6.48 34.33
C GLU A 555 12.36 -6.20 33.81
N VAL A 556 12.94 -5.06 34.21
CA VAL A 556 14.32 -4.72 33.89
C VAL A 556 15.23 -5.62 34.71
N GLU A 557 16.16 -6.31 34.05
CA GLU A 557 17.10 -7.20 34.71
C GLU A 557 17.84 -6.45 35.83
N SER A 558 17.90 -7.02 37.03
CA SER A 558 18.72 -6.45 38.11
C SER A 558 20.21 -6.48 37.73
N PRO A 559 21.06 -5.61 38.33
CA PRO A 559 22.50 -5.65 38.11
C PRO A 559 23.13 -7.02 38.40
#